data_AF-S4P9L3-F1
#
_entry.id   AF-S4P9L3-F1
#
_cell.length_a   1.000
_cell.length_b   1.000
_cell.length_c   1.000
_cell.angle_alpha   90.00
_cell.angle_beta   90.00
_cell.angle_gamma   90.00
#
_symmetry.space_group_name_H-M   'P 1'
#
loop_
_entity.id
_entity.type
_entity.pdbx_description
1 polymer ?
#
loop_
_entity_poly.entity_id
_entity_poly.type
_entity_poly.pdbx_seq_one_letter_code
_entity_poly.pdbx_strand_id
1 'polypeptide(L)'
;MVSPEQCCAYFSMASAEQRLKDAGYGEKFIFTPQEDDDEELQLKMDDEVKVAPWNTTRAYIQAMRGKCLLQLTGPADPTGCGEGFSYVRVPNKPTQQPNEEQQPKRTVTGTDADLRRLSLNNAKALLRKFGVPEEEIKKLSRWEVIDVVRTLSTEKAKAGEEGMTKFSRGNRFSIAEHQERYKEECQRIFELQNRVLTSTEVLSTDEAESSVSEESDLEEMGKNLENMLANKKTTEQLSME
;
A
#
# COMPACT_ATOMS: atom_id res chain seq x y z
N MET A 1 14.38 41.72 -2.58
CA MET A 1 12.92 41.99 -2.66
C MET A 1 12.19 40.69 -2.38
N VAL A 2 11.04 40.74 -1.71
CA VAL A 2 10.22 39.58 -1.31
C VAL A 2 8.89 39.63 -2.04
N SER A 3 8.43 38.51 -2.63
CA SER A 3 7.14 38.43 -3.33
C SER A 3 6.00 38.00 -2.38
N PRO A 4 4.73 38.31 -2.71
CA PRO A 4 3.57 37.84 -1.94
C PRO A 4 3.54 36.31 -1.79
N GLU A 5 3.90 35.55 -2.82
CA GLU A 5 3.91 34.08 -2.80
C GLU A 5 4.95 33.52 -1.83
N GLN A 6 6.12 34.18 -1.72
CA GLN A 6 7.14 33.83 -0.73
C GLN A 6 6.63 34.03 0.70
N CYS A 7 5.88 35.11 0.94
CA CYS A 7 5.22 35.34 2.23
C CYS A 7 4.16 34.26 2.53
N CYS A 8 3.32 33.91 1.56
CA CYS A 8 2.30 32.86 1.72
C CYS A 8 2.92 31.49 2.05
N ALA A 9 4.02 31.13 1.38
CA ALA A 9 4.75 29.89 1.67
C ALA A 9 5.28 29.87 3.11
N TYR A 10 5.85 30.99 3.58
CA TYR A 10 6.30 31.13 4.96
C TYR A 10 5.16 31.05 5.96
N PHE A 11 4.03 31.73 5.71
CA PHE A 11 2.87 31.67 6.60
C PHE A 11 2.27 30.26 6.71
N SER A 12 2.20 29.53 5.59
CA SER A 12 1.74 28.13 5.59
C SER A 12 2.65 27.25 6.45
N MET A 13 3.97 27.39 6.29
CA MET A 13 4.96 26.68 7.11
C MET A 13 4.81 27.02 8.59
N ALA A 14 4.84 28.30 8.98
CA ALA A 14 4.76 28.72 10.38
C ALA A 14 3.46 28.26 11.06
N SER A 15 2.34 28.31 10.32
CA SER A 15 1.04 27.85 10.85
C SER A 15 1.01 26.35 11.07
N ALA A 16 1.59 25.56 10.15
CA ALA A 16 1.66 24.11 10.29
C ALA A 16 2.64 23.69 11.40
N GLU A 17 3.78 24.38 11.53
CA GLU A 17 4.73 24.17 12.62
C GLU A 17 4.05 24.36 13.99
N GLN A 18 3.26 25.43 14.14
CA GLN A 18 2.54 25.67 15.39
C GLN A 18 1.54 24.54 15.68
N ARG A 19 0.75 24.10 14.68
CA ARG A 19 -0.20 22.99 14.87
C ARG A 19 0.49 21.69 15.25
N LEU A 20 1.67 21.41 14.68
CA LEU A 20 2.47 20.23 15.05
C LEU A 20 2.97 20.34 16.50
N LYS A 21 3.45 21.51 16.92
CA LYS A 21 3.85 21.76 18.31
C LYS A 21 2.68 21.55 19.28
N ASP A 22 1.50 22.05 18.92
CA ASP A 22 0.27 21.90 19.71
C ASP A 22 -0.18 20.43 19.81
N ALA A 23 0.06 19.63 18.76
CA ALA A 23 -0.18 18.19 18.74
C ALA A 23 0.93 17.36 19.44
N GLY A 24 1.95 18.00 20.03
CA GLY A 24 3.02 17.34 20.78
C GLY A 24 4.27 17.00 19.95
N TYR A 25 4.32 17.36 18.66
CA TYR A 25 5.48 17.19 17.81
C TYR A 25 6.47 18.34 18.02
N GLY A 26 7.47 18.11 18.87
CA GLY A 26 8.53 19.09 19.15
C GLY A 26 9.50 19.31 17.97
N GLU A 27 10.36 20.31 18.08
CA GLU A 27 11.31 20.72 17.02
C GLU A 27 12.24 19.60 16.52
N LYS A 28 12.52 18.61 17.36
CA LYS A 28 13.33 17.43 16.98
C LYS A 28 12.67 16.55 15.92
N PHE A 29 11.34 16.54 15.84
CA PHE A 29 10.58 15.79 14.85
C PHE A 29 10.37 16.59 13.55
N ILE A 30 10.34 17.92 13.65
CA ILE A 30 10.05 18.85 12.56
C ILE A 30 11.28 19.11 11.68
N PHE A 31 12.47 19.22 12.27
CA PHE A 31 13.70 19.66 11.58
C PHE A 31 14.72 18.54 11.35
N THR A 32 14.28 17.30 11.19
CA THR A 32 15.20 16.23 10.76
C THR A 32 15.73 16.59 9.37
N PRO A 33 17.06 16.77 9.19
CA PRO A 33 17.62 17.19 7.91
C PRO A 33 17.27 16.14 6.85
N GLN A 34 16.37 16.50 5.94
CA GLN A 34 16.01 15.66 4.79
C GLN A 34 17.10 15.82 3.72
N GLU A 35 18.17 15.03 3.84
CA GLU A 35 18.97 14.71 2.67
C GLU A 35 18.07 14.01 1.62
N ASP A 36 18.19 14.42 0.36
CA ASP A 36 17.22 14.18 -0.73
C ASP A 36 16.90 12.69 -1.03
N ASP A 37 17.64 11.74 -0.47
CA ASP A 37 17.61 10.31 -0.86
C ASP A 37 17.37 9.32 0.29
N ASP A 38 17.07 9.78 1.50
CA ASP A 38 16.91 8.86 2.63
C ASP A 38 15.46 8.32 2.71
N GLU A 39 15.11 7.40 1.80
CA GLU A 39 13.80 6.71 1.75
C GLU A 39 13.45 6.07 3.11
N GLU A 40 14.46 5.63 3.86
CA GLU A 40 14.31 5.07 5.20
C GLU A 40 13.85 6.11 6.22
N LEU A 41 14.31 7.37 6.09
CA LEU A 41 13.89 8.48 6.93
C LEU A 41 12.42 8.84 6.67
N GLN A 42 12.00 8.79 5.41
CA GLN A 42 10.61 9.05 5.02
C GLN A 42 9.64 7.97 5.53
N LEU A 43 10.10 6.71 5.60
CA LEU A 43 9.35 5.59 6.18
C LEU A 43 9.23 5.69 7.70
N LYS A 44 10.26 6.19 8.38
CA LYS A 44 10.31 6.36 9.85
C LYS A 44 9.63 7.63 10.34
N MET A 45 9.22 8.51 9.43
CA MET A 45 8.54 9.74 9.78
C MET A 45 7.10 9.46 10.20
N ASP A 46 6.65 10.12 11.26
CA ASP A 46 5.28 10.00 11.74
C ASP A 46 4.28 10.53 10.70
N ASP A 47 3.09 9.95 10.66
CA ASP A 47 2.06 10.28 9.68
C ASP A 47 1.63 11.76 9.77
N GLU A 48 1.48 12.30 10.98
CA GLU A 48 1.18 13.72 11.21
C GLU A 48 2.29 14.65 10.71
N VAL A 49 3.55 14.19 10.68
CA VAL A 49 4.65 14.97 10.10
C VAL A 49 4.63 14.84 8.57
N LYS A 50 4.25 13.69 8.00
CA LYS A 50 4.11 13.51 6.54
C LYS A 50 3.09 14.46 5.93
N VAL A 51 2.03 14.81 6.66
CA VAL A 51 0.99 15.72 6.15
C VAL A 51 1.40 17.20 6.13
N ALA A 52 2.54 17.54 6.74
CA ALA A 52 3.02 18.92 6.79
C ALA A 52 3.26 19.51 5.38
N PRO A 53 3.02 20.83 5.18
CA PRO A 53 3.03 21.45 3.85
C PRO A 53 4.39 21.39 3.16
N TRP A 54 5.50 21.41 3.91
CA TRP A 54 6.85 21.27 3.32
C TRP A 54 7.10 19.86 2.77
N ASN A 55 6.44 18.84 3.30
CA ASN A 55 6.53 17.46 2.81
C ASN A 55 5.63 17.24 1.61
N THR A 56 4.34 17.58 1.74
CA THR A 56 3.33 17.33 0.69
C THR A 56 3.61 18.14 -0.58
N THR A 57 3.94 19.43 -0.47
CA THR A 57 4.26 20.27 -1.64
C THR A 57 5.56 19.83 -2.32
N ARG A 58 6.59 19.45 -1.55
CA ARG A 58 7.85 18.92 -2.09
C ARG A 58 7.61 17.61 -2.85
N ALA A 59 6.84 16.68 -2.28
CA ALA A 59 6.49 15.42 -2.92
C ALA A 59 5.74 15.66 -4.24
N TYR A 60 4.71 16.51 -4.23
CA TYR A 60 3.92 16.83 -5.42
C TYR A 60 4.76 17.47 -6.53
N ILE A 61 5.62 18.45 -6.20
CA ILE A 61 6.49 19.12 -7.18
C ILE A 61 7.51 18.12 -7.77
N GLN A 62 8.05 17.21 -6.96
CA GLN A 62 8.95 16.17 -7.45
C GLN A 62 8.24 15.18 -8.37
N ALA A 63 7.01 14.78 -8.04
CA ALA A 63 6.19 13.92 -8.88
C ALA A 63 5.82 14.59 -10.21
N MET A 64 5.44 15.87 -10.19
CA MET A 64 5.21 16.66 -11.41
C MET A 64 6.43 16.73 -12.33
N ARG A 65 7.65 16.66 -11.76
CA ARG A 65 8.91 16.61 -12.50
C ARG A 65 9.33 15.20 -12.91
N GLY A 66 8.49 14.19 -12.66
CA GLY A 66 8.75 12.77 -12.96
C GLY A 66 9.84 12.12 -12.10
N LYS A 67 10.26 12.78 -11.01
CA LYS A 67 11.32 12.27 -10.12
C LYS A 67 10.85 11.13 -9.22
N CYS A 68 9.55 11.10 -8.91
CA CYS A 68 8.92 10.09 -8.08
C CYS A 68 7.43 9.95 -8.45
N LEU A 69 6.75 9.00 -7.80
CA LEU A 69 5.29 8.92 -7.77
C LEU A 69 4.77 9.37 -6.40
N LEU A 70 3.45 9.40 -6.25
CA LEU A 70 2.76 9.72 -5.00
C LEU A 70 2.05 8.49 -4.43
N GLN A 71 2.02 8.37 -3.10
CA GLN A 71 1.22 7.39 -2.40
C GLN A 71 -0.23 7.90 -2.39
N LEU A 72 -0.95 7.68 -3.49
CA LEU A 72 -2.26 8.28 -3.74
C LEU A 72 -3.28 8.02 -2.62
N THR A 73 -3.26 6.80 -2.06
CA THR A 73 -4.04 6.41 -0.89
C THR A 73 -3.11 6.24 0.30
N GLY A 74 -3.26 7.06 1.32
CA GLY A 74 -2.35 7.06 2.45
C GLY A 74 -2.70 8.11 3.48
N PRO A 75 -1.85 8.27 4.51
CA PRO A 75 -2.12 9.13 5.66
C PRO A 75 -2.19 10.62 5.32
N ALA A 76 -1.64 11.03 4.17
CA ALA A 76 -1.69 12.43 3.73
C ALA A 76 -2.93 12.78 2.91
N ASP A 77 -3.96 11.93 2.88
CA ASP A 77 -5.26 12.26 2.32
C ASP A 77 -5.97 13.21 3.29
N PRO A 78 -6.19 14.49 2.90
CA PRO A 78 -6.80 15.47 3.80
C PRO A 78 -8.28 15.21 4.08
N THR A 79 -8.94 14.30 3.33
CA THR A 79 -10.35 13.95 3.53
C THR A 79 -10.53 12.86 4.58
N GLY A 80 -9.50 12.04 4.82
CA GLY A 80 -9.56 10.88 5.72
C GLY A 80 -10.48 9.74 5.24
N CYS A 81 -11.13 9.86 4.07
CA CYS A 81 -12.13 8.91 3.58
C CYS A 81 -11.86 8.42 2.14
N GLY A 82 -10.71 8.73 1.55
CA GLY A 82 -10.32 8.25 0.22
C GLY A 82 -10.89 9.07 -0.94
N GLU A 83 -11.38 10.28 -0.66
CA GLU A 83 -11.89 11.24 -1.65
C GLU A 83 -10.85 12.33 -1.98
N GLY A 84 -9.67 12.26 -1.38
CA GLY A 84 -8.53 13.13 -1.65
C GLY A 84 -7.27 12.36 -2.00
N PHE A 85 -6.25 13.11 -2.41
CA PHE A 85 -4.94 12.56 -2.74
C PHE A 85 -3.99 12.67 -1.56
N SER A 86 -3.31 11.56 -1.25
CA SER A 86 -2.19 11.56 -0.32
C SER A 86 -0.87 11.92 -1.02
N TYR A 87 -0.26 13.03 -0.63
CA TYR A 87 1.00 13.53 -1.22
C TYR A 87 2.22 13.06 -0.43
N VAL A 88 2.48 11.75 -0.45
CA VAL A 88 3.70 11.15 0.10
C VAL A 88 4.53 10.58 -1.05
N ARG A 89 5.84 10.86 -1.09
CA ARG A 89 6.72 10.37 -2.15
C ARG A 89 6.85 8.84 -2.09
N VAL A 90 6.73 8.20 -3.25
CA VAL A 90 7.05 6.78 -3.48
C VAL A 90 7.95 6.63 -4.71
N PRO A 91 8.84 5.63 -4.72
CA PRO A 91 9.76 5.42 -5.83
C PRO A 91 9.03 5.08 -7.14
N ASN A 92 9.65 5.46 -8.27
CA ASN A 92 9.12 5.13 -9.61
C ASN A 92 9.14 3.63 -9.91
N LYS A 93 10.01 2.88 -9.22
CA LYS A 93 10.10 1.42 -9.35
C LYS A 93 9.09 0.79 -8.39
N PRO A 94 8.40 -0.29 -8.80
CA PRO A 94 7.53 -1.03 -7.90
C PRO A 94 8.34 -1.56 -6.74
N THR A 95 8.08 -1.02 -5.55
CA THR A 95 8.55 -1.56 -4.27
C THR A 95 7.55 -2.59 -3.77
N GLN A 96 8.05 -3.67 -3.19
CA GLN A 96 7.17 -4.62 -2.51
C GLN A 96 6.63 -3.91 -1.27
N GLN A 97 5.31 -3.71 -1.19
CA GLN A 97 4.71 -3.16 0.02
C GLN A 97 4.99 -4.14 1.18
N PRO A 98 5.33 -3.66 2.39
CA PRO A 98 5.60 -4.55 3.53
C PRO A 98 4.40 -5.44 3.92
N ASN A 99 3.19 -5.02 3.56
CA ASN A 99 1.92 -5.63 3.99
C ASN A 99 1.30 -6.60 2.98
N GLU A 100 1.83 -6.70 1.76
CA GLU A 100 1.49 -7.83 0.88
C GLU A 100 2.36 -9.01 1.32
N GLU A 101 1.74 -10.09 1.82
CA GLU A 101 2.41 -11.33 2.18
C GLU A 101 3.51 -11.62 1.17
N GLN A 102 4.76 -11.65 1.63
CA GLN A 102 5.92 -11.87 0.77
C GLN A 102 5.76 -13.20 0.06
N GLN A 103 5.21 -13.18 -1.16
CA GLN A 103 5.19 -14.36 -1.98
C GLN A 103 6.65 -14.77 -2.17
N PRO A 104 7.01 -16.01 -1.81
CA PRO A 104 8.39 -16.42 -1.74
C PRO A 104 9.06 -16.15 -3.09
N LYS A 105 10.21 -15.45 -3.07
CA LYS A 105 11.02 -15.17 -4.26
C LYS A 105 11.46 -16.49 -4.89
N ARG A 106 10.64 -17.04 -5.79
CA ARG A 106 10.96 -18.29 -6.50
C ARG A 106 12.03 -17.99 -7.54
N THR A 107 13.27 -18.35 -7.24
CA THR A 107 14.37 -18.33 -8.21
C THR A 107 14.16 -19.43 -9.23
N VAL A 108 13.78 -19.04 -10.45
CA VAL A 108 13.44 -19.95 -11.57
C VAL A 108 14.69 -20.50 -12.27
N THR A 109 15.82 -19.78 -12.22
CA THR A 109 17.07 -20.18 -12.87
C THR A 109 17.84 -21.18 -12.01
N GLY A 110 18.11 -22.38 -12.55
CA GLY A 110 18.86 -23.44 -11.84
C GLY A 110 18.00 -24.47 -11.09
N THR A 111 16.68 -24.31 -11.07
CA THR A 111 15.70 -25.22 -10.43
C THR A 111 14.87 -26.00 -11.48
N ASP A 112 14.05 -26.95 -11.03
CA ASP A 112 13.12 -27.74 -11.88
C ASP A 112 12.05 -26.88 -12.59
N ALA A 113 11.97 -25.60 -12.21
CA ALA A 113 11.15 -24.57 -12.83
C ALA A 113 11.78 -23.93 -14.09
N ASP A 114 13.05 -24.23 -14.42
CA ASP A 114 13.74 -23.61 -15.56
C ASP A 114 13.14 -24.08 -16.90
N LEU A 115 12.35 -23.20 -17.51
CA LEU A 115 11.70 -23.45 -18.80
C LEU A 115 12.70 -23.79 -19.93
N ARG A 116 13.99 -23.45 -19.82
CA ARG A 116 15.01 -23.82 -20.82
C ARG A 116 15.35 -25.31 -20.79
N ARG A 117 15.17 -25.97 -19.63
CA ARG A 117 15.33 -27.41 -19.45
C ARG A 117 14.11 -28.20 -19.91
N LEU A 118 12.98 -27.53 -20.14
CA LEU A 118 11.75 -28.14 -20.61
C LEU A 118 11.89 -28.58 -22.07
N SER A 119 11.51 -29.83 -22.36
CA SER A 119 11.49 -30.36 -23.73
C SER A 119 10.47 -29.59 -24.58
N LEU A 120 10.72 -29.48 -25.89
CA LEU A 120 9.82 -28.77 -26.79
C LEU A 120 8.42 -29.40 -26.80
N ASN A 121 8.33 -30.73 -26.72
CA ASN A 121 7.07 -31.46 -26.67
C ASN A 121 6.27 -31.14 -25.40
N ASN A 122 6.93 -31.06 -24.25
CA ASN A 122 6.28 -30.71 -22.98
C ASN A 122 5.84 -29.24 -22.96
N ALA A 123 6.62 -28.35 -23.55
CA ALA A 123 6.26 -26.93 -23.69
C ALA A 123 5.02 -26.74 -24.59
N LYS A 124 4.97 -27.44 -25.73
CA LYS A 124 3.78 -27.44 -26.60
C LYS A 124 2.55 -28.05 -25.91
N ALA A 125 2.72 -29.09 -25.10
CA ALA A 125 1.62 -29.66 -24.31
C ALA A 125 1.06 -28.67 -23.27
N LEU A 126 1.91 -27.85 -22.65
CA LEU A 126 1.46 -26.75 -21.78
C LEU A 126 0.65 -25.70 -22.54
N LEU A 127 1.10 -25.28 -23.73
CA LEU A 127 0.35 -24.34 -24.56
C LEU A 127 -1.03 -24.86 -24.95
N ARG A 128 -1.15 -26.15 -25.29
CA ARG A 128 -2.44 -26.81 -25.53
C ARG A 128 -3.33 -26.78 -24.29
N LYS A 129 -2.75 -27.06 -23.12
CA LYS A 129 -3.48 -26.98 -21.83
C LYS A 129 -3.92 -25.56 -21.51
N PHE A 130 -3.19 -24.54 -22.00
CA PHE A 130 -3.58 -23.14 -21.90
C PHE A 130 -4.60 -22.70 -22.96
N GLY A 131 -5.00 -23.58 -23.88
CA GLY A 131 -6.00 -23.27 -24.90
C GLY A 131 -5.44 -22.62 -26.17
N VAL A 132 -4.13 -22.62 -26.38
CA VAL A 132 -3.52 -22.07 -27.60
C VAL A 132 -3.79 -23.00 -28.79
N PRO A 133 -4.33 -22.51 -29.93
CA PRO A 133 -4.61 -23.32 -31.10
C PRO A 133 -3.36 -24.01 -31.68
N GLU A 134 -3.50 -25.25 -32.16
CA GLU A 134 -2.37 -26.03 -32.70
C GLU A 134 -1.70 -25.35 -33.91
N GLU A 135 -2.49 -24.63 -34.70
CA GLU A 135 -2.01 -23.89 -35.88
C GLU A 135 -1.10 -22.71 -35.51
N GLU A 136 -1.27 -22.14 -34.31
CA GLU A 136 -0.36 -21.13 -33.77
C GLU A 136 0.89 -21.81 -33.20
N ILE A 137 0.74 -22.88 -32.43
CA ILE A 137 1.85 -23.63 -31.83
C ILE A 137 2.85 -24.16 -32.88
N LYS A 138 2.37 -24.55 -34.07
CA LYS A 138 3.23 -25.03 -35.17
C LYS A 138 4.13 -23.93 -35.75
N LYS A 139 3.67 -22.67 -35.75
CA LYS A 139 4.39 -21.53 -36.34
C LYS A 139 5.50 -21.02 -35.44
N LEU A 140 5.44 -21.33 -34.15
CA LEU A 140 6.38 -20.84 -33.14
C LEU A 140 7.68 -21.67 -33.15
N SER A 141 8.80 -20.97 -33.15
CA SER A 141 10.13 -21.52 -32.85
C SER A 141 10.21 -21.98 -31.39
N ARG A 142 11.24 -22.76 -31.06
CA ARG A 142 11.48 -23.19 -29.66
C ARG A 142 11.54 -22.00 -28.69
N TRP A 143 12.16 -20.89 -29.09
CA TRP A 143 12.27 -19.70 -28.25
C TRP A 143 10.92 -19.05 -28.00
N GLU A 144 10.12 -18.90 -29.06
CA GLU A 144 8.77 -18.32 -28.97
C GLU A 144 7.83 -19.21 -28.16
N VAL A 145 7.88 -20.54 -28.33
CA VAL A 145 7.10 -21.48 -27.49
C VAL A 145 7.41 -21.29 -26.01
N ILE A 146 8.70 -21.18 -25.66
CA ILE A 146 9.12 -20.98 -24.26
C ILE A 146 8.73 -19.60 -23.74
N ASP A 147 8.72 -18.59 -24.59
CA ASP A 147 8.30 -17.24 -24.20
C ASP A 147 6.79 -17.17 -23.95
N VAL A 148 5.97 -17.73 -24.85
CA VAL A 148 4.52 -17.80 -24.70
C VAL A 148 4.12 -18.62 -23.46
N VAL A 149 4.78 -19.77 -23.20
CA VAL A 149 4.54 -20.55 -21.97
C VAL A 149 4.82 -19.70 -20.73
N ARG A 150 5.89 -18.89 -20.74
CA ARG A 150 6.25 -18.03 -19.61
C ARG A 150 5.21 -16.94 -19.38
N THR A 151 4.77 -16.28 -20.45
CA THR A 151 3.76 -15.22 -20.40
C THR A 151 2.44 -15.76 -19.86
N LEU A 152 1.92 -16.83 -20.45
CA LEU A 152 0.65 -17.45 -20.03
C LEU A 152 0.71 -18.04 -18.62
N SER A 153 1.85 -18.64 -18.23
CA SER A 153 2.02 -19.13 -16.85
C SER A 153 2.06 -17.99 -15.83
N THR A 154 2.60 -16.82 -16.20
CA THR A 154 2.62 -15.64 -15.33
C THR A 154 1.23 -15.01 -15.23
N GLU A 155 0.51 -14.93 -16.34
CA GLU A 155 -0.86 -14.42 -16.41
C GLU A 155 -1.85 -15.29 -15.60
N LYS A 156 -1.82 -16.62 -15.79
CA LYS A 156 -2.66 -17.55 -15.01
C LYS A 156 -2.32 -17.57 -13.52
N ALA A 157 -1.05 -17.37 -13.17
CA ALA A 157 -0.66 -17.19 -11.77
C ALA A 157 -1.23 -15.89 -11.17
N LYS A 158 -1.26 -14.78 -11.94
CA LYS A 158 -1.93 -13.53 -11.52
C LYS A 158 -3.44 -13.69 -11.38
N ALA A 159 -4.07 -14.53 -12.19
CA ALA A 159 -5.49 -14.84 -12.12
C ALA A 159 -5.89 -15.79 -10.97
N GLY A 160 -4.93 -16.27 -10.16
CA GLY A 160 -5.21 -17.13 -9.00
C GLY A 160 -5.49 -18.59 -9.33
N GLU A 161 -5.16 -19.08 -10.53
CA GLU A 161 -5.37 -20.49 -10.90
C GLU A 161 -4.35 -21.42 -10.20
N GLU A 162 -4.84 -22.35 -9.39
CA GLU A 162 -4.01 -23.34 -8.67
C GLU A 162 -3.26 -24.29 -9.63
N GLY A 163 -1.97 -24.52 -9.35
CA GLY A 163 -1.15 -25.51 -10.05
C GLY A 163 -0.25 -24.99 -11.20
N MET A 164 -0.32 -23.71 -11.56
CA MET A 164 0.52 -23.12 -12.63
C MET A 164 1.62 -22.16 -12.16
N THR A 165 1.78 -21.99 -10.85
CA THR A 165 2.76 -21.08 -10.22
C THR A 165 4.22 -21.56 -10.30
N LYS A 166 4.48 -22.74 -10.89
CA LYS A 166 5.85 -23.28 -10.99
C LYS A 166 6.69 -22.59 -12.07
N PHE A 167 6.07 -22.06 -13.12
CA PHE A 167 6.77 -21.41 -14.24
C PHE A 167 6.61 -19.89 -14.26
N SER A 168 5.75 -19.33 -13.39
CA SER A 168 5.60 -17.90 -13.21
C SER A 168 6.89 -17.31 -12.63
N ARG A 169 7.42 -16.26 -13.26
CA ARG A 169 8.44 -15.44 -12.61
C ARG A 169 7.74 -14.65 -11.51
N GLY A 170 8.33 -14.61 -10.31
CA GLY A 170 7.76 -13.93 -9.14
C GLY A 170 7.29 -12.51 -9.45
N ASN A 171 6.28 -12.06 -8.70
CA ASN A 171 5.47 -10.86 -8.89
C ASN A 171 6.32 -9.56 -8.97
N ARG A 172 6.97 -9.33 -10.10
CA ARG A 172 7.60 -8.05 -10.45
C ARG A 172 6.70 -7.41 -11.49
N PHE A 173 5.81 -6.53 -11.03
CA PHE A 173 5.07 -5.66 -11.94
C PHE A 173 6.07 -4.96 -12.87
N SER A 174 5.74 -4.90 -14.16
CA SER A 174 6.52 -4.08 -15.08
C SER A 174 6.46 -2.63 -14.63
N ILE A 175 7.50 -1.85 -14.93
CA ILE A 175 7.46 -0.39 -14.70
C ILE A 175 6.26 0.21 -15.43
N ALA A 176 5.93 -0.29 -16.63
CA ALA A 176 4.76 0.14 -17.39
C ALA A 176 3.44 -0.17 -16.66
N GLU A 177 3.28 -1.40 -16.16
CA GLU A 177 2.08 -1.82 -15.41
C GLU A 177 1.93 -1.05 -14.10
N HIS A 178 3.04 -0.76 -13.41
CA HIS A 178 3.04 0.07 -12.19
C HIS A 178 2.60 1.50 -12.48
N GLN A 179 3.10 2.10 -13.57
CA GLN A 179 2.70 3.44 -13.99
C GLN A 179 1.24 3.50 -14.47
N GLU A 180 0.76 2.44 -15.12
CA GLU A 180 -0.63 2.32 -15.55
C GLU A 180 -1.57 2.28 -14.35
N ARG A 181 -1.34 1.39 -13.39
CA ARG A 181 -2.12 1.33 -12.14
C ARG A 181 -2.09 2.64 -11.36
N TYR A 182 -0.93 3.30 -11.28
CA TYR A 182 -0.82 4.61 -10.66
C TYR A 182 -1.74 5.64 -11.34
N LYS A 183 -1.79 5.64 -12.68
CA LYS A 183 -2.69 6.52 -13.43
C LYS A 183 -4.16 6.17 -13.25
N GLU A 184 -4.50 4.88 -13.24
CA GLU A 184 -5.86 4.40 -12.99
C GLU A 184 -6.36 4.86 -11.62
N GLU A 185 -5.54 4.72 -10.58
CA GLU A 185 -5.92 5.16 -9.24
C GLU A 185 -6.01 6.69 -9.13
N CYS A 186 -5.11 7.43 -9.80
CA CYS A 186 -5.23 8.88 -9.92
C CYS A 186 -6.58 9.28 -10.52
N GLN A 187 -6.97 8.61 -11.61
CA GLN A 187 -8.21 8.90 -12.31
C GLN A 187 -9.42 8.55 -11.46
N ARG A 188 -9.40 7.42 -10.75
CA ARG A 188 -10.47 7.00 -9.84
C ARG A 188 -10.74 8.04 -8.75
N ILE A 189 -9.69 8.51 -8.06
CA ILE A 189 -9.81 9.53 -7.00
C ILE A 189 -10.29 10.85 -7.59
N PHE A 190 -9.72 11.29 -8.72
CA PHE A 190 -10.12 12.52 -9.39
C PHE A 190 -11.61 12.53 -9.76
N GLU A 191 -12.10 11.46 -10.36
CA GLU A 191 -13.52 11.33 -10.73
C GLU A 191 -14.44 11.24 -9.52
N LEU A 192 -14.00 10.54 -8.45
CA LEU A 192 -14.73 10.48 -7.19
C LEU A 192 -14.85 11.88 -6.56
N GLN A 193 -13.75 12.59 -6.42
CA GLN A 193 -13.72 13.95 -5.87
C GLN A 193 -14.64 14.88 -6.67
N ASN A 194 -14.56 14.85 -8.00
CA ASN A 194 -15.42 15.67 -8.86
C ASN A 194 -16.90 15.32 -8.67
N ARG A 195 -17.24 14.03 -8.61
CA ARG A 195 -18.63 13.58 -8.44
C ARG A 195 -19.21 14.01 -7.10
N VAL A 196 -18.44 13.84 -6.02
CA VAL A 196 -18.91 14.16 -4.66
C VAL A 196 -19.02 15.67 -4.48
N LEU A 197 -17.99 16.44 -4.82
CA LEU A 197 -17.99 17.90 -4.62
C LEU A 197 -18.94 18.67 -5.54
N THR A 198 -19.40 18.06 -6.64
CA THR A 198 -20.43 18.64 -7.53
C THR A 198 -21.84 18.15 -7.21
N SER A 199 -21.99 17.14 -6.34
CA SER A 199 -23.30 16.61 -5.96
C SER A 199 -24.12 17.69 -5.23
N THR A 200 -25.42 17.71 -5.53
CA THR A 200 -26.41 18.54 -4.81
C THR A 200 -27.32 17.68 -3.94
N GLU A 201 -26.91 16.42 -3.70
CA GLU A 201 -27.60 15.50 -2.82
C GLU A 201 -27.75 16.10 -1.41
N VAL A 202 -28.97 16.04 -0.88
CA VAL A 202 -29.23 16.46 0.50
C VAL A 202 -28.83 15.31 1.41
N LEU A 203 -27.71 15.49 2.11
CA LEU A 203 -27.17 14.48 3.01
C LEU A 203 -27.98 14.38 4.31
N SER A 204 -27.92 13.21 4.93
CA SER A 204 -28.43 13.02 6.29
C SER A 204 -27.45 13.60 7.31
N THR A 205 -27.96 14.06 8.45
CA THR A 205 -27.13 14.32 9.63
C THR A 205 -26.58 12.99 10.14
N ASP A 206 -25.29 12.99 10.50
CA ASP A 206 -24.64 11.88 11.16
C ASP A 206 -25.06 11.86 12.63
N GLU A 207 -26.06 11.03 12.95
CA GLU A 207 -26.44 10.72 14.33
C GLU A 207 -25.46 9.66 14.85
N ALA A 208 -24.23 10.09 15.11
CA ALA A 208 -23.25 9.29 15.83
C ALA A 208 -23.70 9.17 17.29
N GLU A 209 -24.74 8.37 17.56
CA GLU A 209 -24.97 7.85 18.90
C GLU A 209 -23.73 7.02 19.25
N SER A 210 -22.87 7.57 20.12
CA SER A 210 -21.95 6.77 20.91
C SER A 210 -22.79 5.78 21.68
N SER A 211 -23.04 4.62 21.07
CA SER A 211 -23.88 3.59 21.65
C SER A 211 -23.34 3.27 23.04
N VAL A 212 -24.26 3.18 24.00
CA VAL A 212 -24.10 2.80 25.41
C VAL A 212 -23.60 1.34 25.55
N SER A 213 -22.71 0.90 24.66
CA SER A 213 -22.11 -0.44 24.61
C SER A 213 -20.78 -0.50 25.36
N GLU A 214 -20.12 0.63 25.62
CA GLU A 214 -18.90 0.64 26.44
C GLU A 214 -19.18 0.39 27.93
N GLU A 215 -20.39 0.68 28.43
CA GLU A 215 -20.76 0.34 29.82
C GLU A 215 -20.92 -1.17 30.02
N SER A 216 -21.44 -1.91 29.03
CA SER A 216 -21.60 -3.37 29.16
C SER A 216 -20.27 -4.11 29.18
N ASP A 217 -19.30 -3.66 28.37
CA ASP A 217 -17.98 -4.29 28.29
C ASP A 217 -17.14 -4.02 29.55
N LEU A 218 -17.28 -2.82 30.13
CA LEU A 218 -16.61 -2.48 31.39
C LEU A 218 -17.17 -3.29 32.57
N GLU A 219 -18.48 -3.52 32.59
CA GLU A 219 -19.14 -4.30 33.64
C GLU A 219 -18.81 -5.80 33.54
N GLU A 220 -18.68 -6.34 32.32
CA GLU A 220 -18.24 -7.72 32.08
C GLU A 220 -16.76 -7.93 32.45
N MET A 221 -15.89 -6.97 32.11
CA MET A 221 -14.49 -7.01 32.53
C MET A 221 -14.37 -6.92 34.07
N GLY A 222 -15.20 -6.11 34.73
CA GLY A 222 -15.30 -6.02 36.18
C GLY A 222 -15.68 -7.36 36.84
N LYS A 223 -16.72 -8.03 36.33
CA LYS A 223 -17.16 -9.35 36.81
C LYS A 223 -16.07 -10.43 36.62
N ASN A 224 -15.36 -10.40 35.49
CA ASN A 224 -14.26 -11.33 35.23
C ASN A 224 -13.08 -11.13 36.19
N LEU A 225 -12.74 -9.87 36.51
CA LEU A 225 -11.69 -9.55 37.48
C LEU A 225 -12.07 -9.98 38.90
N GLU A 226 -13.32 -9.76 39.30
CA GLU A 226 -13.86 -10.18 40.60
C GLU A 226 -13.84 -11.71 40.76
N ASN A 227 -14.22 -12.45 39.72
CA ASN A 227 -14.12 -13.91 39.68
C ASN A 227 -12.67 -14.41 39.80
N MET A 228 -11.71 -13.75 39.14
CA MET A 228 -10.29 -14.08 39.29
C MET A 228 -9.74 -13.78 40.69
N LEU A 229 -10.22 -12.73 41.35
CA LEU A 229 -9.83 -12.38 42.72
C LEU A 229 -10.45 -13.33 43.75
N ALA A 230 -11.71 -13.73 43.56
CA ALA A 230 -12.38 -14.72 44.40
C ALA A 230 -11.67 -16.09 44.34
N ASN A 231 -11.24 -16.51 43.14
CA ASN A 231 -10.49 -17.76 42.94
C ASN A 231 -9.06 -17.74 43.48
N LYS A 232 -8.48 -16.58 43.80
CA LYS A 232 -7.15 -16.50 44.44
C LYS A 232 -7.18 -16.74 45.95
N LYS A 233 -8.36 -16.70 46.60
CA LYS A 233 -8.50 -17.00 48.03
C LYS A 233 -8.38 -18.49 48.38
N THR A 234 -8.35 -19.39 47.39
CA THR A 234 -8.15 -20.84 47.65
C THR A 234 -6.69 -21.26 47.75
N THR A 235 -5.72 -20.42 47.36
CA THR A 235 -4.29 -20.79 47.42
C THR A 235 -3.67 -20.57 48.81
N GLU A 236 -4.13 -19.58 49.58
CA GLU A 236 -3.62 -19.31 50.94
C GLU A 236 -4.19 -20.24 52.03
N GLN A 237 -5.19 -21.06 51.72
CA GLN A 237 -5.71 -22.08 52.65
C GLN A 237 -5.01 -23.45 52.51
N LEU A 238 -4.05 -23.60 51.58
CA LEU A 238 -3.25 -24.83 51.40
C LEU A 238 -1.87 -24.78 52.07
N SER A 239 -1.51 -23.71 52.78
CA SER A 239 -0.22 -23.57 53.48
C SER A 239 -0.31 -23.65 55.01
N MET A 240 -1.40 -24.16 55.57
CA MET A 240 -1.40 -24.63 56.95
C MET A 240 -1.53 -26.15 56.96
N GLU A 241 -0.39 -26.79 56.69
CA GLU A 241 0.00 -28.09 57.25
C GLU A 241 1.35 -27.90 57.94
#